data_AF-A0A9D6ZRA8-F1
#
_entry.id   AF-A0A9D6ZRA8-F1
#
_cell.length_a   1.000
_cell.length_b   1.000
_cell.length_c   1.000
_cell.angle_alpha   90.00
_cell.angle_beta   90.00
_cell.angle_gamma   90.00
#
_symmetry.space_group_name_H-M   'P 1'
#
loop_
_entity.id
_entity.type
_entity.pdbx_description
1 polymer ?
#
loop_
_entity_poly.entity_id
_entity_poly.type
_entity_poly.pdbx_seq_one_letter_code
_entity_poly.pdbx_strand_id
1 'polypeptide(L)'
;MSRSKASAIKEKETKSQILTTIAEVTGLKKKEVQSVLAAVRDHAVRHLNARGSGEFSVPEVGIKLRRVKKPARKAGMAKNPFTGEMVKVEARPASLSVRASALKGLKDLVAG
;
A
#
# COMPACT_ATOMS: atom_id res chain seq x y z
N MET A 1 20.44 -9.49 -17.14
CA MET A 1 20.21 -8.81 -15.85
C MET A 1 19.97 -9.88 -14.79
N SER A 2 20.97 -10.08 -13.94
CA SER A 2 21.12 -11.24 -13.04
C SER A 2 19.98 -11.36 -12.02
N ARG A 3 19.29 -12.51 -11.99
CA ARG A 3 18.48 -12.94 -10.85
C ARG A 3 19.44 -13.24 -9.69
N SER A 4 19.65 -12.29 -8.77
CA SER A 4 20.22 -12.67 -7.48
C SER A 4 19.19 -13.56 -6.77
N LYS A 5 19.61 -14.73 -6.29
CA LYS A 5 18.78 -15.58 -5.45
C LYS A 5 18.48 -14.81 -4.17
N ALA A 6 17.33 -14.15 -4.11
CA ALA A 6 16.86 -13.50 -2.90
C ALA A 6 16.62 -14.60 -1.84
N SER A 7 17.48 -14.69 -0.83
CA SER A 7 17.26 -15.55 0.32
C SER A 7 15.96 -15.14 1.01
N ALA A 8 15.12 -16.13 1.37
CA ALA A 8 13.85 -15.85 2.02
C ALA A 8 14.05 -15.12 3.35
N ILE A 9 13.47 -13.92 3.46
CA ILE A 9 13.45 -13.14 4.70
C ILE A 9 12.38 -13.77 5.61
N LYS A 10 12.81 -14.47 6.66
CA LYS A 10 11.92 -15.23 7.56
C LYS A 10 11.23 -14.35 8.62
N GLU A 11 11.85 -13.24 8.98
CA GLU A 11 11.35 -12.32 9.99
C GLU A 11 10.90 -11.00 9.40
N LYS A 12 9.89 -10.38 10.01
CA LYS A 12 9.39 -9.09 9.57
C LYS A 12 10.41 -7.99 9.87
N GLU A 13 11.05 -7.48 8.83
CA GLU A 13 11.97 -6.36 8.95
C GLU A 13 11.25 -5.06 9.37
N THR A 14 11.94 -4.28 10.20
CA THR A 14 11.56 -2.91 10.55
C THR A 14 11.87 -1.95 9.40
N LYS A 15 11.23 -0.76 9.40
CA LYS A 15 11.49 0.29 8.41
C LYS A 15 12.99 0.61 8.27
N SER A 16 13.72 0.59 9.39
CA SER A 16 15.15 0.88 9.40
C SER A 16 16.00 -0.19 8.75
N GLN A 17 15.60 -1.47 8.86
CA GLN A 17 16.29 -2.61 8.25
C GLN A 17 16.08 -2.62 6.73
N ILE A 18 14.84 -2.46 6.26
CA ILE A 18 14.52 -2.37 4.81
C ILE A 18 15.35 -1.28 4.12
N LEU A 19 15.45 -0.10 4.75
CA LEU A 19 16.26 1.00 4.22
C LEU A 19 17.75 0.68 4.15
N THR A 20 18.27 -0.08 5.12
CA THR A 20 19.67 -0.51 5.13
C THR A 20 19.92 -1.55 4.04
N THR A 21 19.07 -2.58 3.94
CA THR A 21 19.19 -3.62 2.91
C THR A 21 19.14 -3.02 1.49
N ILE A 22 18.23 -2.08 1.24
CA ILE A 22 18.17 -1.39 -0.06
C ILE A 22 19.44 -0.57 -0.30
N ALA A 23 19.91 0.17 0.72
CA ALA A 23 21.14 0.97 0.61
C ALA A 23 22.38 0.09 0.29
N GLU A 24 22.49 -1.08 0.89
CA GLU A 24 23.55 -2.06 0.63
C GLU A 24 23.48 -2.61 -0.80
N VAL A 25 22.28 -2.95 -1.28
CA VAL A 25 22.08 -3.50 -2.64
C VAL A 25 22.32 -2.45 -3.72
N THR A 26 21.86 -1.21 -3.51
CA THR A 26 21.97 -0.14 -4.51
C THR A 26 23.27 0.67 -4.40
N GLY A 27 24.05 0.47 -3.34
CA GLY A 27 25.24 1.28 -3.04
C GLY A 27 24.94 2.75 -2.72
N LEU A 28 23.69 3.07 -2.38
CA LEU A 28 23.25 4.45 -2.11
C LEU A 28 23.33 4.76 -0.62
N LYS A 29 23.46 6.03 -0.26
CA LYS A 29 23.39 6.43 1.16
C LYS A 29 21.96 6.21 1.67
N LYS A 30 21.82 5.79 2.92
CA LYS A 30 20.51 5.61 3.58
C LYS A 30 19.59 6.83 3.47
N LYS A 31 20.17 8.04 3.50
CA LYS A 31 19.44 9.30 3.30
C LYS A 31 18.87 9.46 1.89
N GLU A 32 19.59 9.00 0.88
CA GLU A 32 19.17 9.04 -0.53
C GLU A 32 18.08 8.00 -0.80
N VAL A 33 18.22 6.80 -0.24
CA VAL A 33 17.14 5.78 -0.30
C VAL A 33 15.86 6.31 0.35
N GLN A 34 15.99 6.99 1.50
CA GLN A 34 14.85 7.60 2.17
C GLN A 34 14.21 8.72 1.33
N SER A 35 15.01 9.55 0.64
CA SER A 35 14.48 10.61 -0.23
C SER A 35 13.78 10.05 -1.46
N VAL A 36 14.30 8.98 -2.07
CA VAL A 36 13.65 8.30 -3.19
C VAL A 36 12.27 7.75 -2.78
N LEU A 37 12.20 7.04 -1.66
CA LEU A 37 10.92 6.51 -1.15
C LEU A 37 9.93 7.63 -0.79
N ALA A 38 10.42 8.75 -0.27
CA ALA A 38 9.59 9.93 -0.01
C ALA A 38 9.07 10.55 -1.32
N ALA A 39 9.90 10.69 -2.34
CA ALA A 39 9.48 11.20 -3.65
C ALA A 39 8.42 10.29 -4.31
N VAL A 40 8.59 8.97 -4.22
CA VAL A 40 7.59 8.00 -4.70
C VAL A 40 6.26 8.15 -3.95
N ARG A 41 6.30 8.36 -2.63
CA ARG A 41 5.11 8.65 -1.82
C ARG A 41 4.42 9.93 -2.30
N ASP A 42 5.17 11.00 -2.52
CA ASP A 42 4.59 12.28 -2.93
C ASP A 42 3.97 12.19 -4.34
N HIS A 43 4.61 11.46 -5.26
CA HIS A 43 4.03 11.13 -6.56
C HIS A 43 2.72 10.33 -6.40
N ALA A 44 2.70 9.31 -5.55
CA ALA A 44 1.50 8.53 -5.29
C ALA A 44 0.36 9.41 -4.76
N VAL A 45 0.65 10.34 -3.84
CA VAL A 45 -0.35 11.30 -3.32
C VAL A 45 -0.87 12.21 -4.43
N ARG A 46 -0.01 12.71 -5.32
CA ARG A 46 -0.42 13.55 -6.47
C ARG A 46 -1.36 12.81 -7.42
N HIS A 47 -1.12 11.54 -7.70
CA HIS A 47 -2.00 10.73 -8.54
C HIS A 47 -3.31 10.32 -7.84
N LEU A 48 -3.27 10.08 -6.53
CA LEU A 48 -4.42 9.64 -5.74
C LEU A 48 -5.30 10.78 -5.21
N ASN A 49 -4.84 12.04 -5.31
CA ASN A 49 -5.63 13.19 -4.88
C ASN A 49 -6.93 13.32 -5.70
N ALA A 50 -7.90 14.10 -5.20
CA ALA A 50 -9.22 14.23 -5.82
C ALA A 50 -9.18 14.58 -7.32
N ARG A 51 -8.17 15.35 -7.75
CA ARG A 51 -7.99 15.90 -9.10
C ARG A 51 -7.02 15.09 -9.98
N GLY A 52 -6.39 14.07 -9.42
CA GLY A 52 -5.38 13.24 -10.08
C GLY A 52 -6.00 12.06 -10.81
N SER A 53 -5.16 11.25 -11.44
CA SER A 53 -5.55 10.09 -12.25
C SER A 53 -6.37 9.04 -11.49
N GLY A 54 -6.34 9.04 -10.14
CA GLY A 54 -7.10 8.10 -9.31
C GLY A 54 -6.50 6.70 -9.23
N GLU A 55 -5.46 6.45 -10.01
CA GLU A 55 -4.69 5.22 -10.03
C GLU A 55 -3.21 5.56 -10.06
N PHE A 56 -2.42 4.79 -9.32
CA PHE A 56 -0.97 4.89 -9.31
C PHE A 56 -0.38 3.47 -9.32
N SER A 57 0.53 3.21 -10.25
CA SER A 57 1.27 1.96 -10.28
C SER A 57 2.68 2.24 -9.76
N VAL A 58 3.08 1.57 -8.68
CA VAL A 58 4.46 1.64 -8.18
C VAL A 58 5.33 0.82 -9.14
N PRO A 59 6.28 1.44 -9.86
CA PRO A 59 7.21 0.73 -10.74
C PRO A 59 8.03 -0.29 -9.92
N GLU A 60 8.40 -1.42 -10.53
CA GLU A 60 9.23 -2.51 -9.95
C GLU A 60 8.62 -3.30 -8.77
N VAL A 61 7.88 -2.66 -7.85
CA VAL A 61 7.26 -3.35 -6.70
C VAL A 61 5.98 -4.10 -7.10
N GLY A 62 5.41 -3.77 -8.26
CA GLY A 62 4.23 -4.46 -8.77
C GLY A 62 2.96 -4.21 -7.96
N ILE A 63 2.83 -3.03 -7.34
CA ILE A 63 1.64 -2.64 -6.58
C ILE A 63 0.87 -1.56 -7.33
N LYS A 64 -0.41 -1.80 -7.57
CA LYS A 64 -1.37 -0.81 -8.07
C LYS A 64 -2.19 -0.24 -6.92
N LEU A 65 -2.10 1.06 -6.71
CA LEU A 65 -2.95 1.82 -5.80
C LEU A 65 -4.12 2.42 -6.60
N ARG A 66 -5.35 2.16 -6.17
CA ARG A 66 -6.55 2.79 -6.74
C ARG A 66 -7.31 3.55 -5.67
N ARG A 67 -7.86 4.70 -6.03
CA ARG A 67 -8.80 5.47 -5.21
C ARG A 67 -10.19 4.86 -5.32
N VAL A 68 -10.72 4.42 -4.19
CA VAL A 68 -12.06 3.86 -4.06
C VAL A 68 -12.91 4.86 -3.29
N LYS A 69 -13.94 5.40 -3.97
CA LYS A 69 -14.95 6.23 -3.34
C LYS A 69 -15.91 5.32 -2.57
N LYS A 70 -15.83 5.38 -1.24
CA LYS A 70 -16.80 4.70 -0.37
C LYS A 70 -18.08 5.53 -0.33
N PRO A 71 -19.25 4.94 -0.66
CA PRO A 71 -20.51 5.66 -0.62
C PRO A 71 -20.87 6.03 0.82
N ALA A 72 -21.72 7.06 0.97
CA ALA A 72 -22.25 7.43 2.27
C ALA A 72 -23.14 6.29 2.81
N ARG A 73 -22.98 5.96 4.10
CA ARG A 73 -23.82 5.00 4.81
C ARG A 73 -24.69 5.75 5.80
N LYS A 74 -26.01 5.57 5.72
CA LYS A 74 -26.98 6.14 6.67
C LYS A 74 -26.83 5.50 8.06
N ALA A 75 -27.21 6.23 9.10
CA ALA A 75 -27.30 5.69 10.45
C ALA A 75 -28.33 4.55 10.49
N GLY A 76 -28.04 3.49 11.25
CA GLY A 76 -28.92 2.34 11.37
C GLY A 76 -28.44 1.37 12.45
N MET A 77 -29.20 0.29 12.69
CA MET A 77 -28.75 -0.77 13.59
C MET A 77 -27.94 -1.79 12.81
N ALA A 78 -26.75 -2.14 13.32
CA ALA A 78 -25.97 -3.25 12.80
C ALA A 78 -25.72 -4.25 13.92
N LYS A 79 -25.84 -5.53 13.57
CA LYS A 79 -25.49 -6.62 14.47
C LYS A 79 -23.97 -6.61 14.71
N ASN A 80 -23.55 -6.52 15.97
CA ASN A 80 -22.15 -6.66 16.33
C ASN A 80 -21.71 -8.12 16.06
N PRO A 81 -20.68 -8.36 15.22
CA PRO A 81 -20.24 -9.71 14.88
C PRO A 81 -19.79 -10.54 16.09
N PHE A 82 -19.40 -9.89 17.19
CA PHE A 82 -18.84 -10.57 18.37
C PHE A 82 -19.89 -10.84 19.46
N THR A 83 -20.78 -9.90 19.75
CA THR A 83 -21.76 -10.02 20.84
C THR A 83 -23.18 -10.33 20.35
N GLY A 84 -23.44 -10.24 19.05
CA GLY A 84 -24.76 -10.51 18.47
C GLY A 84 -25.82 -9.44 18.75
N GLU A 85 -25.51 -8.44 19.58
CA GLU A 85 -26.41 -7.33 19.91
C GLU A 85 -26.50 -6.31 18.78
N MET A 86 -27.63 -5.63 18.71
CA MET A 86 -27.90 -4.58 17.73
C MET A 86 -27.27 -3.27 18.21
N VAL A 87 -26.13 -2.90 17.62
CA VAL A 87 -25.43 -1.65 17.92
C VAL A 87 -25.88 -0.56 16.94
N LYS A 88 -26.14 0.64 17.47
CA LYS A 88 -26.44 1.82 16.65
C LYS A 88 -25.17 2.25 15.92
N VAL A 89 -25.15 2.12 14.60
CA VAL A 89 -24.06 2.57 13.74
C VAL A 89 -24.37 3.98 13.27
N GLU A 90 -23.44 4.89 13.53
CA GLU A 90 -23.52 6.28 13.09
C GLU A 90 -23.46 6.40 11.56
N ALA A 91 -24.05 7.47 11.05
CA ALA A 91 -23.93 7.81 9.64
C ALA A 91 -22.46 8.07 9.30
N ARG A 92 -21.97 7.47 8.23
CA ARG A 92 -20.62 7.74 7.69
C ARG A 92 -20.74 8.46 6.36
N PRO A 93 -20.17 9.67 6.21
CA PRO A 93 -20.18 10.39 4.94
C PRO A 93 -19.36 9.64 3.88
N ALA A 94 -19.56 10.02 2.61
CA ALA A 94 -18.76 9.48 1.52
C ALA A 94 -17.28 9.80 1.77
N SER A 95 -16.44 8.77 1.78
CA SER A 95 -15.00 8.91 2.07
C SER A 95 -14.18 8.36 0.91
N LEU A 96 -13.02 8.96 0.66
CA LEU A 96 -12.05 8.43 -0.26
C LEU A 96 -11.16 7.45 0.49
N SER A 97 -11.03 6.24 -0.05
CA SER A 97 -10.13 5.21 0.47
C SER A 97 -9.15 4.80 -0.61
N VAL A 98 -7.99 4.29 -0.24
CA VAL A 98 -6.99 3.76 -1.17
C VAL A 98 -6.98 2.25 -1.06
N ARG A 99 -7.12 1.55 -2.19
CA ARG A 99 -6.97 0.10 -2.28
C ARG A 99 -5.67 -0.22 -2.98
N ALA A 100 -4.80 -0.97 -2.31
CA ALA A 100 -3.63 -1.57 -2.93
C ALA A 100 -4.01 -2.92 -3.54
N SER A 101 -3.48 -3.23 -4.72
CA SER A 101 -3.66 -4.50 -5.41
C SER A 101 -2.34 -4.92 -6.04
N ALA A 102 -1.92 -6.16 -5.79
CA ALA A 102 -0.74 -6.73 -6.44
C ALA A 102 -1.02 -6.96 -7.95
N LEU A 103 -0.08 -6.51 -8.78
CA LEU A 103 -0.07 -6.74 -10.22
C LEU A 103 0.38 -8.17 -10.53
N LYS A 104 0.06 -8.61 -11.76
CA LYS A 104 0.34 -9.97 -12.23
C LYS A 104 1.82 -10.36 -12.08
N GLY A 105 2.73 -9.46 -12.43
CA GLY A 105 4.18 -9.70 -12.31
C GLY A 105 4.64 -10.06 -10.89
N LEU A 106 4.06 -9.45 -9.86
CA LEU A 106 4.40 -9.81 -8.47
C LEU A 106 3.76 -11.14 -8.06
N LYS A 107 2.53 -11.42 -8.52
CA LYS A 107 1.85 -12.68 -8.23
C LYS A 107 2.55 -13.88 -8.85
N ASP A 108 3.00 -13.74 -10.10
CA ASP A 108 3.69 -14.80 -10.83
C ASP A 108 5.05 -15.12 -10.21
N LEU A 109 5.73 -14.13 -9.60
CA LEU A 109 7.00 -14.32 -8.89
C LEU A 109 6.87 -14.99 -7.52
N VAL A 110 5.67 -14.95 -6.90
CA VAL A 110 5.41 -15.51 -5.56
C VAL A 110 4.70 -16.88 -5.63
N ALA A 111 3.95 -17.13 -6.71
CA ALA A 111 3.21 -18.37 -6.90
C ALA A 111 4.05 -19.53 -7.49
N GLY A 112 5.31 -19.28 -7.86
CA GLY A 112 6.28 -20.29 -8.29
C GLY A 112 7.30 -20.59 -7.19
#